data_AF-A0A5R9KJE0-F1
#
_entry.id   AF-A0A5R9KJE0-F1
#
_cell.length_a   1.000
_cell.length_b   1.000
_cell.length_c   1.000
_cell.angle_alpha   90.00
_cell.angle_beta   90.00
_cell.angle_gamma   90.00
#
_symmetry.space_group_name_H-M   'P 1'
#
loop_
_entity.id
_entity.type
_entity.pdbx_description
1 polymer ?
#
loop_
_entity_poly.entity_id
_entity_poly.type
_entity_poly.pdbx_seq_one_letter_code
_entity_poly.pdbx_strand_id
1 'polypeptide(L)'
;MEGSAPEKQNIFKYIVFFLLAVAAAGITYYYISPKEADIADNNNVVLFIQNKIIDIDEKLKTGQVDPDLATSIAWHQSNAALYQESLHHKDKQVKEQGNILKNKIIEIQTKQFPELRKSYVQSKESILKQENIQIANAGNRNEILVFTSEKFEPKASQKSFLKNINEIVHDLKFTKVIFKWSPDGKDSREYKISSKNDSEI
;
A
#
# COMPACT_ATOMS: atom_id res chain seq x y z
N MET A 1 -33.03 10.83 -81.26
CA MET A 1 -31.97 9.95 -80.74
C MET A 1 -31.53 10.53 -79.40
N GLU A 2 -31.48 9.64 -78.40
CA GLU A 2 -30.69 9.67 -77.15
C GLU A 2 -30.74 10.96 -76.28
N GLY A 3 -31.17 10.96 -75.02
CA GLY A 3 -31.16 9.92 -73.98
C GLY A 3 -30.05 10.22 -72.95
N SER A 4 -30.29 11.11 -71.98
CA SER A 4 -29.37 11.32 -70.84
C SER A 4 -30.06 10.97 -69.52
N ALA A 5 -29.80 9.76 -69.02
CA ALA A 5 -30.25 9.30 -67.71
C ALA A 5 -29.36 9.88 -66.59
N PRO A 6 -29.91 10.26 -65.42
CA PRO A 6 -29.15 10.95 -64.38
C PRO A 6 -28.35 9.98 -63.49
N GLU A 7 -27.08 10.32 -63.25
CA GLU A 7 -26.34 10.32 -61.95
C GLU A 7 -26.53 9.19 -60.91
N LYS A 8 -26.99 7.99 -61.27
CA LYS A 8 -27.16 6.86 -60.33
C LYS A 8 -25.86 6.26 -59.79
N GLN A 9 -24.71 6.54 -60.41
CA GLN A 9 -23.42 5.93 -60.04
C GLN A 9 -22.80 6.49 -58.74
N ASN A 10 -23.07 7.74 -58.39
CA ASN A 10 -22.49 8.38 -57.20
C ASN A 10 -23.20 7.98 -55.91
N ILE A 11 -24.53 7.85 -55.94
CA ILE A 11 -25.33 7.47 -54.77
C ILE A 11 -24.97 6.06 -54.28
N PHE A 12 -24.72 5.12 -55.20
CA PHE A 12 -24.32 3.76 -54.85
C PHE A 12 -22.95 3.73 -54.15
N LYS A 13 -21.98 4.56 -54.59
CA LYS A 13 -20.69 4.69 -53.91
C LYS A 13 -20.85 5.21 -52.47
N TYR A 14 -21.67 6.23 -52.24
CA TYR A 14 -21.89 6.76 -50.89
C TYR A 14 -22.56 5.73 -49.97
N ILE A 15 -23.50 4.95 -50.48
CA ILE A 15 -24.13 3.84 -49.72
C ILE A 15 -23.10 2.78 -49.35
N VAL A 16 -22.22 2.39 -50.29
CA VAL A 16 -21.15 1.42 -50.04
C VAL A 16 -20.12 1.96 -49.03
N PHE A 17 -19.71 3.22 -49.15
CA PHE A 17 -18.80 3.85 -48.17
C PHE A 17 -19.43 3.95 -46.78
N PHE A 18 -20.71 4.29 -46.68
CA PHE A 18 -21.43 4.32 -45.41
C PHE A 18 -21.49 2.93 -44.75
N LEU A 19 -21.81 1.89 -45.52
CA LEU A 19 -21.83 0.51 -45.01
C LEU A 19 -20.45 0.03 -44.54
N LEU A 20 -19.39 0.37 -45.27
CA LEU A 20 -18.01 0.07 -44.87
C LEU A 20 -17.61 0.81 -43.60
N ALA A 21 -18.00 2.09 -43.45
CA ALA A 21 -17.74 2.86 -42.24
C ALA A 21 -18.47 2.28 -41.02
N VAL A 22 -19.73 1.87 -41.18
CA VAL A 22 -20.51 1.22 -40.12
C VAL A 22 -19.92 -0.15 -39.74
N ALA A 23 -19.50 -0.95 -40.73
CA ALA A 23 -18.85 -2.23 -40.48
C ALA A 23 -17.50 -2.06 -39.76
N ALA A 24 -16.68 -1.10 -40.18
CA ALA A 24 -15.41 -0.80 -39.52
C ALA A 24 -15.64 -0.31 -38.08
N ALA A 25 -16.62 0.55 -37.84
CA ALA A 25 -17.00 0.99 -36.49
C ALA A 25 -17.49 -0.18 -35.62
N GLY A 26 -18.30 -1.09 -36.17
CA GLY A 26 -18.80 -2.27 -35.46
C GLY A 26 -17.71 -3.27 -35.09
N ILE A 27 -16.77 -3.55 -36.00
CA ILE A 27 -15.60 -4.41 -35.72
C ILE A 27 -14.70 -3.77 -34.66
N THR A 28 -14.46 -2.47 -34.80
CA THR A 28 -13.66 -1.71 -33.83
C THR A 28 -14.31 -1.72 -32.45
N TYR A 29 -15.64 -1.52 -32.38
CA TYR A 29 -16.39 -1.62 -31.13
C TYR A 29 -16.32 -3.03 -30.53
N TYR A 30 -16.55 -4.07 -31.32
CA TYR A 30 -16.50 -5.47 -30.86
C TYR A 30 -15.12 -5.87 -30.30
N TYR A 31 -14.03 -5.38 -30.89
CA TYR A 31 -12.67 -5.65 -30.38
C TYR A 31 -12.27 -4.79 -29.17
N ILE A 32 -12.93 -3.65 -28.95
CA ILE A 32 -12.64 -2.73 -27.84
C ILE A 32 -13.56 -2.97 -26.64
N SER A 33 -14.79 -3.48 -26.85
CA SER A 33 -15.72 -3.79 -25.78
C SER A 33 -15.17 -4.92 -24.90
N PRO A 34 -15.15 -4.76 -23.56
CA PRO A 34 -14.72 -5.81 -22.65
C PRO A 34 -15.65 -7.02 -22.76
N LYS A 35 -15.08 -8.22 -22.66
CA LYS A 35 -15.86 -9.46 -22.71
C LYS A 35 -16.64 -9.63 -21.40
N GLU A 36 -17.76 -10.36 -21.42
CA GLU A 36 -18.59 -10.58 -20.22
C GLU A 36 -17.80 -11.19 -19.05
N ALA A 37 -16.86 -12.10 -19.35
CA ALA A 37 -15.96 -12.67 -18.33
C ALA A 37 -15.08 -11.58 -17.68
N ASP A 38 -14.53 -10.65 -18.48
CA ASP A 38 -13.73 -9.54 -17.95
C ASP A 38 -14.58 -8.63 -17.05
N ILE A 39 -15.86 -8.40 -17.40
CA ILE A 39 -16.78 -7.59 -16.60
C ILE A 39 -17.08 -8.28 -15.26
N ALA A 40 -17.35 -9.59 -15.26
CA ALA A 40 -17.61 -10.36 -14.05
C ALA A 40 -16.39 -10.37 -13.12
N ASP A 41 -15.19 -10.55 -13.67
CA ASP A 41 -13.93 -10.51 -12.92
C ASP A 41 -13.69 -9.12 -12.31
N ASN A 42 -13.91 -8.04 -13.07
CA ASN A 42 -13.78 -6.67 -12.56
C ASN A 42 -14.75 -6.40 -11.41
N ASN A 43 -16.00 -6.87 -11.52
CA ASN A 43 -17.01 -6.73 -10.47
C ASN A 43 -16.61 -7.46 -9.18
N ASN A 44 -16.03 -8.66 -9.30
CA ASN A 44 -15.53 -9.42 -8.17
C ASN A 44 -14.39 -8.67 -7.46
N VAL A 45 -13.45 -8.09 -8.21
CA VAL A 45 -12.37 -7.27 -7.66
C VAL A 45 -12.92 -6.03 -6.95
N VAL A 46 -13.89 -5.34 -7.55
CA VAL A 46 -14.58 -4.20 -6.93
C VAL A 46 -15.21 -4.58 -5.60
N LEU A 47 -15.96 -5.69 -5.55
CA LEU A 47 -16.59 -6.19 -4.32
C LEU A 47 -15.55 -6.52 -3.25
N PHE A 48 -14.42 -7.12 -3.65
CA PHE A 48 -13.34 -7.41 -2.72
C PHE A 48 -12.73 -6.13 -2.11
N ILE A 49 -12.47 -5.11 -2.94
CA ILE A 49 -11.97 -3.81 -2.46
C ILE A 49 -12.99 -3.14 -1.51
N GLN A 50 -14.28 -3.18 -1.85
CA GLN A 50 -15.34 -2.61 -1.01
C GLN A 50 -15.42 -3.32 0.35
N ASN A 51 -15.33 -4.65 0.37
CA ASN A 51 -15.31 -5.41 1.62
C ASN A 51 -14.10 -5.02 2.50
N LYS A 52 -12.94 -4.77 1.89
CA LYS A 52 -11.76 -4.27 2.62
C LYS A 52 -11.94 -2.84 3.15
N ILE A 53 -12.58 -1.97 2.39
CA ILE A 53 -12.92 -0.62 2.86
C ILE A 53 -13.85 -0.71 4.09
N ILE A 54 -14.86 -1.58 4.06
CA ILE A 54 -15.78 -1.80 5.18
C ILE A 54 -15.04 -2.31 6.43
N ASP A 55 -14.16 -3.30 6.28
CA ASP A 55 -13.31 -3.82 7.36
C ASP A 55 -12.44 -2.71 8.00
N ILE A 56 -11.81 -1.87 7.16
CA ILE A 56 -11.02 -0.74 7.65
C ILE A 56 -11.91 0.26 8.40
N ASP A 57 -13.09 0.60 7.85
CA ASP A 57 -14.04 1.51 8.49
C ASP A 57 -14.51 1.00 9.85
N GLU A 58 -14.73 -0.31 9.99
CA GLU A 58 -15.07 -0.94 11.25
C GLU A 58 -13.93 -0.85 12.26
N LYS A 59 -12.69 -1.17 11.85
CA LYS A 59 -11.49 -1.02 12.70
C LYS A 59 -11.26 0.43 13.13
N LEU A 60 -11.49 1.40 12.23
CA LEU A 60 -11.40 2.83 12.55
C LEU A 60 -12.40 3.25 13.63
N LYS A 61 -13.66 2.79 13.52
CA LYS A 61 -14.76 3.09 14.45
C LYS A 61 -14.57 2.43 15.82
N THR A 62 -14.24 1.15 15.84
CA THR A 62 -14.10 0.36 17.07
C THR A 62 -12.77 0.64 17.78
N GLY A 63 -11.75 1.10 17.04
CA GLY A 63 -10.39 1.20 17.54
C GLY A 63 -9.74 -0.16 17.78
N GLN A 64 -10.31 -1.24 17.24
CA GLN A 64 -9.79 -2.59 17.39
C GLN A 64 -8.38 -2.69 16.80
N VAL A 65 -7.43 -3.13 17.62
CA VAL A 65 -6.08 -3.49 17.20
C VAL A 65 -5.98 -5.01 17.32
N ASP A 66 -5.44 -5.66 16.29
CA ASP A 66 -5.27 -7.11 16.36
C ASP A 66 -4.27 -7.46 17.48
N PRO A 67 -4.51 -8.52 18.26
CA PRO A 67 -3.69 -8.83 19.44
C PRO A 67 -2.27 -9.30 19.07
N ASP A 68 -2.07 -9.75 17.82
CA ASP A 68 -0.79 -10.22 17.31
C ASP A 68 -0.15 -9.22 16.34
N LEU A 69 1.07 -8.79 16.66
CA LEU A 69 1.85 -7.82 15.90
C LEU A 69 2.10 -8.28 14.45
N ALA A 70 2.42 -9.57 14.27
CA ALA A 70 2.71 -10.12 12.94
C ALA A 70 1.44 -10.10 12.07
N THR A 71 0.31 -10.46 12.64
CA THR A 71 -1.01 -10.37 11.98
C THR A 71 -1.35 -8.94 11.58
N SER A 72 -1.13 -7.94 12.45
CA SER A 72 -1.36 -6.53 12.09
C SER A 72 -0.46 -6.05 10.95
N ILE A 73 0.83 -6.39 10.97
CA ILE A 73 1.77 -6.04 9.90
C ILE A 73 1.33 -6.68 8.58
N ALA A 74 1.01 -7.98 8.59
CA ALA A 74 0.57 -8.71 7.41
C ALA A 74 -0.74 -8.14 6.83
N TRP A 75 -1.68 -7.74 7.69
CA TRP A 75 -2.93 -7.09 7.26
C TRP A 75 -2.66 -5.75 6.56
N HIS A 76 -1.77 -4.92 7.10
CA HIS A 76 -1.36 -3.67 6.43
C HIS A 76 -0.65 -3.93 5.09
N GLN A 77 0.26 -4.89 5.03
CA GLN A 77 0.97 -5.28 3.81
C GLN A 77 -0.01 -5.81 2.74
N SER A 78 -0.99 -6.62 3.15
CA SER A 78 -2.04 -7.15 2.26
C SER A 78 -2.88 -6.02 1.65
N ASN A 79 -3.30 -5.05 2.47
CA ASN A 79 -4.05 -3.89 1.98
C ASN A 79 -3.20 -3.02 1.04
N ALA A 80 -1.92 -2.82 1.35
CA ALA A 80 -1.00 -2.09 0.47
C ALA A 80 -0.83 -2.79 -0.89
N ALA A 81 -0.70 -4.13 -0.90
CA ALA A 81 -0.62 -4.92 -2.12
C ALA A 81 -1.90 -4.81 -2.96
N LEU A 82 -3.09 -4.91 -2.33
CA LEU A 82 -4.37 -4.74 -3.02
C LEU A 82 -4.50 -3.34 -3.64
N TYR A 83 -4.07 -2.29 -2.93
CA TYR A 83 -4.00 -0.95 -3.50
C TYR A 83 -3.10 -0.91 -4.74
N GLN A 84 -1.89 -1.47 -4.69
CA GLN A 84 -0.98 -1.50 -5.83
C GLN A 84 -1.58 -2.26 -7.02
N GLU A 85 -2.26 -3.38 -6.78
CA GLU A 85 -2.96 -4.11 -7.83
C GLU A 85 -4.08 -3.28 -8.46
N SER A 86 -4.91 -2.64 -7.64
CA SER A 86 -6.02 -1.79 -8.11
C SER A 86 -5.55 -0.59 -8.96
N LEU A 87 -4.39 -0.01 -8.62
CA LEU A 87 -3.83 1.15 -9.32
C LEU A 87 -3.43 0.83 -10.77
N HIS A 88 -2.90 -0.37 -10.99
CA HIS A 88 -2.43 -0.84 -12.29
C HIS A 88 -3.50 -1.57 -13.09
N HIS A 89 -4.71 -1.72 -12.54
CA HIS A 89 -5.81 -2.43 -13.16
C HIS A 89 -6.33 -1.70 -14.43
N LYS A 90 -6.78 -2.43 -15.45
CA LYS A 90 -7.27 -1.82 -16.71
C LYS A 90 -8.61 -1.14 -16.54
N ASP A 91 -9.48 -1.74 -15.75
CA ASP A 91 -10.82 -1.24 -15.45
C ASP A 91 -10.80 0.06 -14.64
N LYS A 92 -11.63 1.03 -15.06
CA LYS A 92 -11.71 2.36 -14.44
C LYS A 92 -12.35 2.31 -13.05
N GLN A 93 -13.37 1.46 -12.85
CA GLN A 93 -14.08 1.34 -11.58
C GLN A 93 -13.17 0.70 -10.53
N VAL A 94 -12.39 -0.32 -10.90
CA VAL A 94 -11.38 -0.92 -10.00
C VAL A 94 -10.37 0.14 -9.53
N LYS A 95 -9.85 0.96 -10.45
CA LYS A 95 -8.94 2.07 -10.12
C LYS A 95 -9.57 3.09 -9.18
N GLU A 96 -10.83 3.44 -9.40
CA GLU A 96 -11.56 4.40 -8.57
C GLU A 96 -11.74 3.86 -7.14
N GLN A 97 -12.16 2.61 -6.99
CA GLN A 97 -12.24 1.94 -5.69
C GLN A 97 -10.87 1.82 -5.03
N GLY A 98 -9.81 1.56 -5.81
CA GLY A 98 -8.43 1.58 -5.35
C GLY A 98 -8.01 2.91 -4.71
N ASN A 99 -8.43 4.04 -5.28
CA ASN A 99 -8.16 5.36 -4.70
C ASN A 99 -8.92 5.60 -3.39
N ILE A 100 -10.14 5.08 -3.26
CA ILE A 100 -10.89 5.14 -1.99
C ILE A 100 -10.16 4.29 -0.94
N LEU A 101 -9.77 3.07 -1.30
CA LEU A 101 -9.00 2.17 -0.45
C LEU A 101 -7.68 2.82 0.03
N LYS A 102 -6.96 3.51 -0.87
CA LYS A 102 -5.73 4.27 -0.52
C LYS A 102 -5.96 5.21 0.66
N ASN A 103 -7.01 6.03 0.58
CA ASN A 103 -7.31 7.01 1.62
C ASN A 103 -7.62 6.34 2.95
N LYS A 104 -8.36 5.21 2.91
CA LYS A 104 -8.68 4.41 4.10
C LYS A 104 -7.45 3.75 4.72
N ILE A 105 -6.54 3.22 3.90
CA ILE A 105 -5.27 2.66 4.38
C ILE A 105 -4.44 3.75 5.07
N ILE A 106 -4.34 4.95 4.47
CA ILE A 106 -3.60 6.07 5.07
C ILE A 106 -4.18 6.48 6.41
N GLU A 107 -5.51 6.55 6.51
CA GLU A 107 -6.22 6.91 7.73
C GLU A 107 -5.94 5.89 8.85
N ILE A 108 -6.16 4.61 8.60
CA ILE A 108 -5.97 3.57 9.62
C ILE A 108 -4.50 3.40 10.02
N GLN A 109 -3.58 3.44 9.06
CA GLN A 109 -2.17 3.24 9.35
C GLN A 109 -1.59 4.42 10.17
N THR A 110 -2.09 5.64 9.95
CA THR A 110 -1.73 6.83 10.75
C THR A 110 -2.13 6.65 12.22
N LYS A 111 -3.23 5.94 12.47
CA LYS A 111 -3.72 5.63 13.81
C LYS A 111 -3.00 4.43 14.45
N GLN A 112 -2.77 3.36 13.68
CA GLN A 112 -2.31 2.07 14.22
C GLN A 112 -0.79 1.95 14.35
N PHE A 113 0.01 2.45 13.40
CA PHE A 113 1.47 2.30 13.46
C PHE A 113 2.11 2.84 14.76
N PRO A 114 1.71 4.00 15.31
CA PRO A 114 2.21 4.46 16.60
C PRO A 114 1.99 3.46 17.75
N GLU A 115 0.84 2.78 17.77
CA GLU A 115 0.52 1.76 18.77
C GLU A 115 1.26 0.45 18.47
N LEU A 116 1.41 0.04 17.21
CA LEU A 116 2.19 -1.14 16.84
C LEU A 116 3.66 -1.02 17.26
N ARG A 117 4.26 0.17 17.07
CA ARG A 117 5.63 0.45 17.55
C ARG A 117 5.73 0.33 19.07
N LYS A 118 4.72 0.82 19.80
CA LYS A 118 4.65 0.73 21.26
C LYS A 118 4.54 -0.73 21.72
N SER A 119 3.62 -1.49 21.13
CA SER A 119 3.45 -2.91 21.41
C SER A 119 4.72 -3.71 21.10
N TYR A 120 5.43 -3.39 20.01
CA TYR A 120 6.71 -4.02 19.69
C TYR A 120 7.73 -3.83 20.83
N VAL A 121 7.93 -2.59 21.29
CA VAL A 121 8.87 -2.32 22.40
C VAL A 121 8.48 -3.06 23.67
N GLN A 122 7.19 -3.00 24.05
CA GLN A 122 6.68 -3.71 25.23
C GLN A 122 6.90 -5.22 25.12
N SER A 123 6.73 -5.81 23.94
CA SER A 123 6.93 -7.25 23.71
C SER A 123 8.40 -7.68 23.84
N LYS A 124 9.35 -6.77 23.58
CA LYS A 124 10.79 -7.07 23.58
C LYS A 124 11.49 -6.66 24.87
N GLU A 125 10.87 -5.81 25.68
CA GLU A 125 11.47 -5.23 26.88
C GLU A 125 12.02 -6.30 27.83
N SER A 126 11.21 -7.30 28.20
CA SER A 126 11.63 -8.35 29.14
C SER A 126 12.82 -9.17 28.61
N ILE A 127 12.77 -9.57 27.33
CA ILE A 127 13.81 -10.41 26.70
C ILE A 127 15.12 -9.62 26.55
N LEU A 128 15.05 -8.38 26.07
CA LEU A 128 16.25 -7.55 25.89
C LEU A 128 16.87 -7.14 27.23
N LYS A 129 16.05 -6.95 28.27
CA LYS A 129 16.54 -6.66 29.62
C LYS A 129 17.39 -7.81 30.16
N GLN A 130 17.08 -9.06 29.85
CA GLN A 130 17.91 -10.23 30.22
C GLN A 130 19.31 -10.15 29.59
N GLU A 131 19.43 -9.48 28.44
CA GLU A 131 20.67 -9.27 27.71
C GLU A 131 21.40 -7.95 28.09
N ASN A 132 20.94 -7.27 29.16
CA ASN A 132 21.40 -5.93 29.55
C ASN A 132 21.22 -4.90 28.43
N ILE A 133 20.14 -5.01 27.67
CA ILE A 133 19.74 -4.06 26.63
C ILE A 133 18.39 -3.47 27.05
N GLN A 134 18.35 -2.16 27.25
CA GLN A 134 17.08 -1.44 27.39
C GLN A 134 16.58 -1.04 26.01
N ILE A 135 15.26 -1.07 25.83
CA ILE A 135 14.57 -0.68 24.60
C ILE A 135 13.49 0.34 24.95
N ALA A 136 13.35 1.38 24.14
CA ALA A 136 12.32 2.41 24.31
C ALA A 136 11.91 3.00 22.96
N ASN A 137 10.74 3.61 22.92
CA ASN A 137 10.33 4.48 21.82
C ASN A 137 10.48 5.96 22.21
N ALA A 138 10.72 6.80 21.21
CA ALA A 138 10.72 8.25 21.31
C ALA A 138 10.05 8.87 20.07
N GLY A 139 9.86 10.19 20.11
CA GLY A 139 9.12 10.92 19.09
C GLY A 139 7.62 11.00 19.39
N ASN A 140 6.90 11.87 18.67
CA ASN A 140 5.49 12.15 18.95
C ASN A 140 4.57 10.99 18.55
N ARG A 141 5.06 10.09 17.69
CA ARG A 141 4.33 8.95 17.12
C ARG A 141 5.09 7.64 17.33
N ASN A 142 5.96 7.60 18.34
CA ASN A 142 6.82 6.46 18.68
C ASN A 142 7.76 6.04 17.53
N GLU A 143 8.06 6.95 16.59
CA GLU A 143 8.77 6.67 15.35
C GLU A 143 10.30 6.53 15.47
N ILE A 144 10.84 6.75 16.68
CA ILE A 144 12.27 6.60 16.98
C ILE A 144 12.44 5.42 17.94
N LEU A 145 13.21 4.41 17.52
CA LEU A 145 13.55 3.26 18.34
C LEU A 145 14.89 3.49 19.05
N VAL A 146 14.94 3.34 20.36
CA VAL A 146 16.12 3.60 21.18
C VAL A 146 16.56 2.33 21.87
N PHE A 147 17.83 1.97 21.74
CA PHE A 147 18.47 0.90 22.47
C PHE A 147 19.59 1.44 23.35
N THR A 148 19.64 1.01 24.62
CA THR A 148 20.68 1.42 25.57
C THR A 148 21.41 0.19 26.11
N SER A 149 22.73 0.10 25.88
CA SER A 149 23.60 -0.94 26.41
C SER A 149 25.08 -0.58 26.17
N GLU A 150 25.96 -0.89 27.12
CA GLU A 150 27.42 -0.75 26.95
C GLU A 150 27.94 -1.53 25.73
N LYS A 151 27.28 -2.65 25.37
CA LYS A 151 27.59 -3.47 24.18
C LYS A 151 27.54 -2.70 22.87
N PHE A 152 26.89 -1.53 22.84
CA PHE A 152 26.78 -0.69 21.65
C PHE A 152 27.91 0.32 21.49
N GLU A 153 28.90 0.41 22.40
CA GLU A 153 30.06 1.29 22.20
C GLU A 153 30.79 1.00 20.86
N PRO A 154 31.08 -0.27 20.49
CA PRO A 154 31.71 -0.56 19.22
C PRO A 154 30.75 -0.36 18.04
N LYS A 155 31.19 0.41 17.03
CA LYS A 155 30.44 0.62 15.78
C LYS A 155 30.06 -0.69 15.07
N ALA A 156 30.88 -1.74 15.19
CA ALA A 156 30.60 -3.04 14.61
C ALA A 156 29.36 -3.70 15.25
N SER A 157 29.25 -3.64 16.58
CA SER A 157 28.08 -4.15 17.32
C SER A 157 26.80 -3.46 16.90
N GLN A 158 26.82 -2.13 16.78
CA GLN A 158 25.67 -1.33 16.32
C GLN A 158 25.20 -1.75 14.93
N LYS A 159 26.13 -1.90 13.98
CA LYS A 159 25.81 -2.32 12.61
C LYS A 159 25.25 -3.74 12.55
N SER A 160 25.84 -4.66 13.30
CA SER A 160 25.36 -6.04 13.36
C SER A 160 23.95 -6.11 13.94
N PHE A 161 23.70 -5.38 15.03
CA PHE A 161 22.38 -5.32 15.64
C PHE A 161 21.35 -4.68 14.70
N LEU A 162 21.70 -3.56 14.07
CA LEU A 162 20.84 -2.88 13.10
C LEU A 162 20.48 -3.80 11.93
N LYS A 163 21.42 -4.61 11.43
CA LYS A 163 21.15 -5.60 10.37
C LYS A 163 20.11 -6.63 10.81
N ASN A 164 20.18 -7.10 12.06
CA ASN A 164 19.27 -8.11 12.59
C ASN A 164 17.84 -7.60 12.77
N ILE A 165 17.67 -6.31 13.06
CA ILE A 165 16.36 -5.68 13.22
C ILE A 165 15.88 -4.95 11.96
N ASN A 166 16.63 -5.01 10.86
CA ASN A 166 16.40 -4.16 9.69
C ASN A 166 14.99 -4.34 9.10
N GLU A 167 14.51 -5.57 8.99
CA GLU A 167 13.19 -5.86 8.45
C GLU A 167 12.09 -5.26 9.33
N ILE A 168 12.11 -5.58 10.63
CA ILE A 168 11.06 -5.12 11.55
C ILE A 168 11.04 -3.59 11.72
N VAL A 169 12.19 -2.90 11.64
CA VAL A 169 12.19 -1.43 11.70
C VAL A 169 11.58 -0.80 10.46
N HIS A 170 11.69 -1.43 9.29
CA HIS A 170 11.03 -0.97 8.07
C HIS A 170 9.53 -1.31 8.07
N ASP A 171 9.17 -2.52 8.48
CA ASP A 171 7.77 -2.97 8.55
C ASP A 171 6.95 -2.12 9.52
N LEU A 172 7.53 -1.76 10.67
CA LEU A 172 6.92 -0.86 11.66
C LEU A 172 7.15 0.62 11.35
N LYS A 173 7.73 0.94 10.19
CA LYS A 173 7.94 2.30 9.70
C LYS A 173 8.67 3.21 10.71
N PHE A 174 9.66 2.69 11.43
CA PHE A 174 10.50 3.53 12.27
C PHE A 174 11.37 4.42 11.38
N THR A 175 11.48 5.70 11.72
CA THR A 175 12.27 6.67 10.93
C THR A 175 13.73 6.74 11.38
N LYS A 176 14.00 6.32 12.62
CA LYS A 176 15.32 6.40 13.24
C LYS A 176 15.52 5.29 14.25
N VAL A 177 16.74 4.76 14.32
CA VAL A 177 17.24 3.93 15.41
C VAL A 177 18.38 4.66 16.12
N ILE A 178 18.35 4.72 17.44
CA ILE A 178 19.39 5.34 18.27
C ILE A 178 19.99 4.27 19.18
N PHE A 179 21.32 4.13 19.14
CA PHE A 179 22.06 3.34 20.11
C PHE A 179 22.71 4.27 21.12
N LYS A 180 22.55 3.97 22.41
CA LYS A 180 23.20 4.64 23.54
C LYS A 180 24.05 3.62 24.29
N TRP A 181 25.23 4.01 24.74
CA TRP A 181 26.12 3.12 25.51
C TRP A 181 26.67 3.75 26.79
N SER A 182 26.33 5.01 27.08
CA SER A 182 26.55 5.62 28.40
C SER A 182 25.23 5.73 29.18
N PRO A 183 25.23 5.46 30.51
CA PRO A 183 24.05 5.63 31.37
C PRO A 183 23.48 7.06 31.39
N ASP A 184 24.33 8.07 31.18
CA ASP A 184 23.93 9.48 31.12
C ASP A 184 23.44 9.92 29.73
N GLY A 185 23.44 9.00 28.76
CA GLY A 185 22.94 9.22 27.40
C GLY A 185 23.77 10.17 26.55
N LYS A 186 24.96 10.60 27.02
CA LYS A 186 25.85 11.49 26.25
C LYS A 186 26.43 10.80 25.04
N ASP A 187 26.78 9.53 25.20
CA ASP A 187 27.33 8.73 24.12
C ASP A 187 26.23 7.97 23.38
N SER A 188 26.00 8.42 22.15
CA SER A 188 24.98 7.86 21.29
C SER A 188 25.34 7.93 19.82
N ARG A 189 24.68 7.08 19.02
CA ARG A 189 24.72 7.16 17.56
C ARG A 189 23.34 6.94 16.99
N GLU A 190 22.97 7.83 16.07
CA GLU A 190 21.73 7.76 15.33
C GLU A 190 21.95 7.11 13.95
N TYR A 191 20.97 6.32 13.54
CA TYR A 191 20.85 5.75 12.21
C TYR A 191 19.48 6.13 11.66
N LYS A 192 19.46 6.84 10.53
CA LYS A 192 18.23 7.13 9.78
C LYS A 192 17.80 5.86 9.06
N ILE A 193 16.51 5.56 9.12
CA ILE A 193 15.89 4.44 8.43
C ILE A 193 15.09 5.00 7.27
N SER A 194 15.30 4.44 6.08
CA SER A 194 14.58 4.88 4.88
C SER A 194 13.23 4.16 4.76
N SER A 195 12.40 4.28 5.80
CA SER A 195 11.04 3.74 5.79
C SER A 195 10.05 4.74 5.21
N LYS A 196 8.95 4.23 4.65
CA LYS A 196 7.77 5.04 4.31
C LYS A 196 7.18 5.65 5.58
N ASN A 197 6.63 6.86 5.48
CA ASN A 197 5.86 7.45 6.58
C ASN A 197 4.52 6.73 6.76
N ASP A 198 3.85 7.03 7.88
CA ASP A 198 2.50 6.53 8.15
C ASP A 198 1.45 7.16 7.22
N SER A 199 1.79 8.14 6.38
CA SER A 199 0.91 8.68 5.35
C SER A 199 1.18 8.13 3.96
N GLU A 200 2.12 7.19 3.83
CA GLU A 200 2.57 6.62 2.57
C GLU A 200 2.25 5.12 2.51
N ILE A 201 1.95 4.59 1.32
CA ILE A 201 1.66 3.18 1.07
C ILE A 201 2.80 2.56 0.28
#